data_AF-A0A2U9PKQ8-F1
#
_entry.id   AF-A0A2U9PKQ8-F1
#
_cell.length_a   1.000
_cell.length_b   1.000
_cell.length_c   1.000
_cell.angle_alpha   90.00
_cell.angle_beta   90.00
_cell.angle_gamma   90.00
#
_symmetry.space_group_name_H-M   'P 1'
#
loop_
_entity.id
_entity.type
_entity.pdbx_description
1 polymer ?
#
loop_
_entity_poly.entity_id
_entity_poly.type
_entity_poly.pdbx_seq_one_letter_code
_entity_poly.pdbx_strand_id
1 'polypeptide(L)'
;MIITYPARWRASTVALCVVATAVAATALAAPAHADQYDFVSMLDNEGVYYSSITDVIDQGKMACRILRSGAGMPPMLSYVAGGGYAPYETAIVVASAAMNMCPDVLPTVRVFLAGPTTGA
;
A
#
# COMPACT_ATOMS: atom_id res chain seq x y z
N MET A 1 13.43 -35.99 52.80
CA MET A 1 14.25 -34.75 52.86
C MET A 1 13.29 -33.58 52.64
N ILE A 2 12.96 -32.86 53.71
CA ILE A 2 11.94 -31.79 53.73
C ILE A 2 12.67 -30.46 53.54
N ILE A 3 12.37 -29.73 52.47
CA ILE A 3 12.97 -28.42 52.16
C ILE A 3 12.10 -27.34 52.79
N THR A 4 12.56 -26.77 53.90
CA THR A 4 11.97 -25.63 54.58
C THR A 4 12.45 -24.34 53.90
N TYR A 5 11.56 -23.52 53.34
CA TYR A 5 11.90 -22.22 52.74
C TYR A 5 12.01 -21.14 53.83
N PRO A 6 13.18 -20.49 54.03
CA PRO A 6 13.25 -19.37 54.95
C PRO A 6 12.69 -18.10 54.30
N ALA A 7 11.67 -17.56 54.97
CA ALA A 7 11.08 -16.25 54.80
C ALA A 7 12.15 -15.15 54.71
N ARG A 8 12.38 -14.65 53.50
CA ARG A 8 13.02 -13.36 53.23
C ARG A 8 12.08 -12.45 52.43
N TRP A 9 10.79 -12.56 52.77
CA TRP A 9 9.80 -11.54 52.50
C TRP A 9 10.14 -10.30 53.33
N ARG A 10 9.96 -9.13 52.70
CA ARG A 10 10.13 -7.77 53.25
C ARG A 10 11.57 -7.26 53.21
N ALA A 11 11.92 -6.68 52.07
CA ALA A 11 12.62 -5.39 51.95
C ALA A 11 13.51 -5.38 50.70
N SER A 12 12.93 -5.26 49.51
CA SER A 12 13.66 -4.80 48.31
C SER A 12 12.67 -4.59 47.17
N THR A 13 12.08 -3.40 47.06
CA THR A 13 11.44 -2.94 45.82
C THR A 13 11.34 -1.42 45.81
N VAL A 14 12.49 -0.75 45.89
CA VAL A 14 12.63 0.62 45.39
C VAL A 14 13.93 0.66 44.60
N ALA A 15 13.84 0.45 43.28
CA ALA A 15 14.71 1.02 42.26
C ALA A 15 14.50 0.27 40.94
N LEU A 16 14.29 1.05 39.86
CA LEU A 16 14.42 0.65 38.44
C LEU A 16 13.35 -0.38 37.96
N CYS A 17 12.49 -0.12 36.98
CA CYS A 17 12.66 0.66 35.76
C CYS A 17 11.29 1.22 35.34
N VAL A 18 11.21 2.55 35.24
CA VAL A 18 10.19 3.22 34.44
C VAL A 18 10.58 3.00 32.98
N VAL A 19 10.07 1.92 32.39
CA VAL A 19 9.87 1.81 30.92
C VAL A 19 8.45 1.30 30.72
N ALA A 20 7.50 2.10 31.17
CA ALA A 20 6.18 2.10 30.57
C ALA A 20 6.33 2.80 29.22
N THR A 21 6.00 2.12 28.12
CA THR A 21 5.07 2.61 27.08
C THR A 21 5.10 1.69 25.85
N ALA A 22 3.98 0.98 25.66
CA ALA A 22 3.33 0.69 24.38
C ALA A 22 4.19 0.39 23.15
N VAL A 23 4.33 -0.90 22.80
CA VAL A 23 4.42 -1.33 21.39
C VAL A 23 3.45 -2.50 21.18
N ALA A 24 2.18 -2.25 21.49
CA ALA A 24 1.07 -3.14 21.18
C ALA A 24 -0.01 -2.34 20.43
N ALA A 25 0.37 -1.69 19.32
CA ALA A 25 -0.55 -1.06 18.38
C ALA A 25 0.19 -0.55 17.12
N THR A 26 0.83 -1.44 16.36
CA THR A 26 0.71 -1.33 14.90
C THR A 26 -0.50 -2.21 14.57
N ALA A 27 -1.73 -1.79 14.89
CA ALA A 27 -2.54 -1.08 13.90
C ALA A 27 -2.11 -1.58 12.50
N LEU A 28 -2.78 -2.53 11.86
CA LEU A 28 -4.13 -2.32 11.35
C LEU A 28 -4.49 -0.81 11.29
N ALA A 29 -3.58 0.03 10.80
CA ALA A 29 -4.00 1.03 9.87
C ALA A 29 -4.62 0.21 8.75
N ALA A 30 -5.93 -0.06 8.85
CA ALA A 30 -6.72 -0.13 7.64
C ALA A 30 -6.23 1.04 6.80
N PRO A 31 -5.76 0.82 5.56
CA PRO A 31 -5.20 1.90 4.77
C PRO A 31 -6.25 3.00 4.80
N ALA A 32 -5.94 4.13 5.44
CA ALA A 32 -6.93 5.11 5.86
C ALA A 32 -7.34 5.98 4.64
N HIS A 33 -7.68 5.33 3.53
CA HIS A 33 -7.69 5.90 2.18
C HIS A 33 -6.26 6.16 1.68
N ALA A 34 -5.57 5.12 1.20
CA ALA A 34 -4.63 5.39 0.11
C ALA A 34 -5.50 5.89 -1.05
N ASP A 35 -5.38 7.17 -1.40
CA ASP A 35 -6.46 8.11 -1.70
C ASP A 35 -7.45 7.65 -2.78
N GLN A 36 -8.36 6.74 -2.41
CA GLN A 36 -9.30 6.11 -3.33
C GLN A 36 -10.29 7.14 -3.87
N TYR A 37 -10.56 8.19 -3.09
CA TYR A 37 -11.42 9.30 -3.50
C TYR A 37 -10.69 10.20 -4.50
N ASP A 38 -9.43 10.56 -4.27
CA ASP A 38 -8.66 11.33 -5.26
C ASP A 38 -8.39 10.52 -6.54
N PHE A 39 -8.24 9.20 -6.43
CA PHE A 39 -8.20 8.30 -7.59
C PHE A 39 -9.48 8.42 -8.41
N VAL A 40 -10.65 8.17 -7.82
CA VAL A 40 -11.94 8.24 -8.54
C VAL A 40 -12.18 9.65 -9.06
N SER A 41 -11.89 10.68 -8.27
CA SER A 41 -12.02 12.08 -8.68
C SER A 41 -11.15 12.42 -9.89
N MET A 42 -9.95 11.84 -9.99
CA MET A 42 -9.08 12.02 -11.15
C MET A 42 -9.65 11.31 -12.38
N LEU A 43 -10.20 10.10 -12.23
CA LEU A 43 -10.87 9.38 -13.32
C LEU A 43 -12.08 10.16 -13.83
N ASP A 44 -12.90 10.70 -12.93
CA ASP A 44 -14.07 11.53 -13.27
C ASP A 44 -13.67 12.79 -14.01
N ASN A 45 -12.58 13.45 -13.57
CA ASN A 45 -12.08 14.66 -14.22
C ASN A 45 -11.50 14.40 -15.62
N GLU A 46 -10.90 13.24 -15.84
CA GLU A 46 -10.37 12.81 -17.14
C GLU A 46 -11.44 12.16 -18.04
N GLY A 47 -12.67 11.99 -17.55
CA GLY A 47 -13.79 11.42 -18.30
C GLY A 47 -13.69 9.91 -18.54
N VAL A 48 -12.98 9.18 -17.68
CA VAL A 48 -12.85 7.71 -17.77
C VAL A 48 -14.15 7.05 -17.33
N TYR A 49 -14.76 6.25 -18.20
CA TYR A 49 -15.97 5.52 -17.84
C TYR A 49 -15.64 4.27 -17.02
N TYR A 50 -16.34 4.10 -15.89
CA TYR A 50 -16.33 2.87 -15.10
C TYR A 50 -17.76 2.47 -14.74
N SER A 51 -18.04 1.16 -14.72
CA SER A 51 -19.37 0.63 -14.44
C SER A 51 -19.74 0.70 -12.95
N SER A 52 -18.74 0.64 -12.07
CA SER A 52 -18.90 0.69 -10.63
C SER A 52 -17.66 1.29 -9.97
N ILE A 53 -17.88 2.23 -9.03
CA ILE A 53 -16.84 2.85 -8.23
C ILE A 53 -16.03 1.80 -7.46
N THR A 54 -16.70 0.78 -6.90
CA THR A 54 -16.02 -0.29 -6.16
C THR A 54 -15.14 -1.15 -7.07
N ASP A 55 -15.60 -1.43 -8.28
CA ASP A 55 -14.83 -2.26 -9.22
C ASP A 55 -13.56 -1.55 -9.68
N VAL A 56 -13.66 -0.28 -10.08
CA VAL A 56 -12.49 0.50 -10.51
C VAL A 56 -11.48 0.72 -9.38
N ILE A 57 -11.97 0.88 -8.15
CA ILE A 57 -11.11 0.95 -6.96
C ILE A 57 -10.36 -0.37 -6.74
N ASP A 58 -11.04 -1.50 -6.87
CA ASP A 58 -10.42 -2.81 -6.69
C ASP A 58 -9.42 -3.13 -7.80
N GLN A 59 -9.69 -2.69 -9.03
CA GLN A 59 -8.72 -2.74 -10.13
C GLN A 59 -7.48 -1.90 -9.82
N GLY A 60 -7.63 -0.67 -9.33
CA GLY A 60 -6.51 0.18 -8.93
C GLY A 60 -5.65 -0.46 -7.82
N LYS A 61 -6.29 -1.06 -6.81
CA LYS A 61 -5.57 -1.81 -5.76
C LYS A 61 -4.83 -3.03 -6.32
N MET A 62 -5.43 -3.76 -7.25
CA MET A 62 -4.78 -4.91 -7.88
C MET A 62 -3.61 -4.48 -8.76
N ALA A 63 -3.72 -3.37 -9.50
CA ALA A 63 -2.61 -2.79 -10.24
C ALA A 63 -1.43 -2.46 -9.31
N CYS A 64 -1.70 -1.84 -8.15
CA CYS A 64 -0.70 -1.61 -7.12
C CYS A 64 -0.06 -2.90 -6.59
N ARG A 65 -0.84 -3.97 -6.39
CA ARG A 65 -0.30 -5.28 -5.97
C ARG A 65 0.60 -5.90 -7.03
N ILE A 66 0.23 -5.83 -8.30
CA ILE A 66 1.03 -6.34 -9.44
C ILE A 66 2.36 -5.58 -9.52
N LEU A 67 2.34 -4.25 -9.34
CA LEU A 67 3.56 -3.46 -9.32
C LEU A 67 4.44 -3.80 -8.12
N ARG A 68 3.85 -3.93 -6.93
CA ARG A 68 4.58 -4.27 -5.70
C ARG A 68 5.11 -5.71 -5.72
N SER A 69 4.55 -6.61 -6.52
CA SER A 69 5.09 -7.96 -6.74
C SER A 69 6.30 -7.98 -7.67
N GLY A 70 6.69 -6.85 -8.25
CA GLY A 70 7.82 -6.75 -9.17
C GLY A 70 7.51 -7.22 -10.60
N ALA A 71 6.24 -7.47 -10.94
CA ALA A 71 5.85 -7.91 -12.28
C ALA A 71 6.05 -6.81 -13.34
N GLY A 72 6.10 -5.54 -12.91
CA GLY A 72 6.35 -4.38 -13.77
C GLY A 72 5.10 -3.84 -14.46
N MET A 73 5.30 -2.87 -15.35
CA MET A 73 4.23 -2.15 -16.04
C MET A 73 3.47 -2.97 -17.09
N PRO A 74 4.10 -3.80 -17.94
CA PRO A 74 3.37 -4.54 -18.98
C PRO A 74 2.23 -5.42 -18.45
N PRO A 75 2.42 -6.30 -17.44
CA PRO A 75 1.33 -7.13 -16.95
C PRO A 75 0.24 -6.33 -16.24
N MET A 76 0.61 -5.21 -15.62
CA MET A 76 -0.33 -4.32 -14.97
C MET A 76 -1.20 -3.55 -15.98
N LEU A 77 -0.61 -3.07 -17.08
CA LEU A 77 -1.35 -2.48 -18.20
C LEU A 77 -2.27 -3.49 -18.87
N SER A 78 -1.81 -4.74 -19.06
CA SER A 78 -2.64 -5.83 -19.59
C SER A 78 -3.82 -6.16 -18.65
N TYR A 79 -3.60 -6.11 -17.33
CA TYR A 79 -4.66 -6.33 -16.35
C TYR A 79 -5.74 -5.25 -16.43
N VAL A 80 -5.35 -3.97 -16.42
CA VAL A 80 -6.31 -2.86 -16.50
C VAL A 80 -7.01 -2.84 -17.86
N ALA A 81 -6.31 -3.07 -18.97
CA ALA A 81 -6.92 -3.18 -20.30
C ALA A 81 -7.94 -4.34 -20.36
N GLY A 82 -7.70 -5.43 -19.63
CA GLY A 82 -8.63 -6.55 -19.48
C GLY A 82 -9.96 -6.17 -18.80
N GLY A 83 -10.00 -5.03 -18.10
CA GLY A 83 -11.21 -4.44 -17.53
C GLY A 83 -12.13 -3.75 -18.55
N GLY A 84 -11.73 -3.69 -19.84
CA GLY A 84 -12.53 -3.10 -20.91
C GLY A 84 -12.25 -1.63 -21.21
N TYR A 85 -11.19 -1.06 -20.61
CA TYR A 85 -10.77 0.31 -20.85
C TYR A 85 -10.06 0.47 -22.20
N ALA A 86 -10.25 1.62 -22.84
CA ALA A 86 -9.43 1.99 -23.99
C ALA A 86 -7.95 2.13 -23.58
N PRO A 87 -6.99 2.08 -24.53
CA PRO A 87 -5.56 2.19 -24.20
C PRO A 87 -5.20 3.50 -23.47
N TYR A 88 -5.86 4.59 -23.84
CA TYR A 88 -5.70 5.89 -23.19
C TYR A 88 -6.26 5.90 -21.76
N GLU A 89 -7.47 5.38 -21.57
CA GLU A 89 -8.10 5.26 -20.26
C GLU A 89 -7.30 4.34 -19.33
N THR A 90 -6.76 3.24 -19.87
CA THR A 90 -5.86 2.32 -19.16
C THR A 90 -4.68 3.07 -18.57
N ALA A 91 -4.03 3.95 -19.35
CA ALA A 91 -2.91 4.74 -18.85
C ALA A 91 -3.32 5.70 -17.73
N ILE A 92 -4.51 6.33 -17.82
CA ILE A 92 -5.04 7.22 -16.78
C ILE A 92 -5.32 6.44 -15.50
N VAL A 93 -6.01 5.30 -15.58
CA VAL A 93 -6.31 4.44 -14.42
C VAL A 93 -5.02 4.01 -13.73
N VAL A 94 -4.00 3.66 -14.50
CA VAL A 94 -2.71 3.23 -13.97
C VAL A 94 -1.93 4.37 -13.33
N ALA A 95 -1.85 5.52 -13.99
CA ALA A 95 -1.15 6.69 -13.48
C ALA A 95 -1.79 7.21 -12.19
N SER A 96 -3.13 7.34 -12.18
CA SER A 96 -3.90 7.77 -11.01
C SER A 96 -3.79 6.77 -9.85
N ALA A 97 -3.81 5.46 -10.11
CA ALA A 97 -3.60 4.45 -9.07
C ALA A 97 -2.19 4.56 -8.47
N ALA A 98 -1.16 4.70 -9.29
CA ALA A 98 0.21 4.87 -8.81
C ALA A 98 0.40 6.16 -8.02
N MET A 99 -0.25 7.26 -8.41
CA MET A 99 -0.11 8.55 -7.73
C MET A 99 -0.88 8.61 -6.40
N ASN A 100 -2.12 8.10 -6.38
CA ASN A 100 -3.03 8.28 -5.25
C ASN A 100 -3.07 7.06 -4.32
N MET A 101 -3.03 5.82 -4.86
CA MET A 101 -3.15 4.60 -4.06
C MET A 101 -1.82 3.94 -3.69
N CYS A 102 -0.80 4.02 -4.54
CA CYS A 102 0.50 3.38 -4.30
C CYS A 102 1.70 4.27 -4.68
N PRO A 103 1.92 5.37 -3.95
CA PRO A 103 3.04 6.26 -4.21
C PRO A 103 4.41 5.58 -4.04
N ASP A 104 4.47 4.44 -3.36
CA ASP A 104 5.67 3.61 -3.21
C ASP A 104 6.12 2.94 -4.52
N VAL A 105 5.22 2.71 -5.47
CA VAL A 105 5.57 2.12 -6.78
C VAL A 105 5.79 3.17 -7.88
N LEU A 106 5.55 4.46 -7.60
CA LEU A 106 5.88 5.56 -8.51
C LEU A 106 7.30 5.52 -9.09
N PRO A 107 8.38 5.21 -8.34
CA PRO A 107 9.71 5.09 -8.94
C PRO A 107 9.74 4.02 -10.05
N THR A 108 9.05 2.89 -9.88
CA THR A 108 8.94 1.84 -10.91
C THR A 108 8.20 2.34 -12.15
N VAL A 109 7.11 3.10 -11.96
CA VAL A 109 6.36 3.72 -13.06
C VAL A 109 7.23 4.75 -13.79
N ARG A 110 7.94 5.61 -13.06
CA ARG A 110 8.83 6.63 -13.65
C ARG A 110 9.97 6.01 -14.45
N VAL A 111 10.58 4.92 -13.97
CA VAL A 111 11.63 4.20 -14.70
C VAL A 111 11.09 3.66 -16.03
N PHE A 112 9.87 3.14 -16.04
CA PHE A 112 9.24 2.70 -17.28
C PHE A 112 8.94 3.87 -18.24
N LEU A 113 8.44 4.99 -17.72
CA LEU A 113 8.15 6.19 -18.52
C LEU A 113 9.42 6.89 -19.04
N ALA A 114 10.53 6.82 -18.31
CA ALA A 114 11.82 7.34 -18.75
C ALA A 114 12.40 6.55 -19.94
N GLY A 115 11.83 5.39 -20.26
CA GLY A 115 12.35 4.46 -21.25
C GLY A 115 13.67 3.82 -20.80
N PRO A 116 14.16 2.78 -21.51
CA PRO A 116 15.53 2.37 -21.33
C PRO A 116 16.39 3.59 -21.70
N THR A 117 17.21 4.08 -20.78
CA THR A 117 18.33 4.93 -21.17
C THR A 117 19.11 4.16 -22.22
N THR A 118 18.97 4.55 -23.49
CA THR A 118 19.88 4.18 -24.57
C THR A 118 21.25 4.71 -24.13
N GLY A 119 22.01 3.83 -23.50
CA GLY A 119 23.29 4.11 -22.89
C GLY A 119 24.18 2.89 -23.02
N ALA A 120 24.36 2.41 -24.26
CA ALA A 120 25.51 1.64 -24.74
C ALA A 120 25.48 1.63 -26.26
#